data_AF-A0A554V971-F1
#
_entry.id   AF-A0A554V971-F1
#
_cell.length_a   1.000
_cell.length_b   1.000
_cell.length_c   1.000
_cell.angle_alpha   90.00
_cell.angle_beta   90.00
_cell.angle_gamma   90.00
#
_symmetry.space_group_name_H-M   'P 1'
#
loop_
_entity.id
_entity.type
_entity.pdbx_description
1 polymer ?
#
loop_
_entity_poly.entity_id
_entity_poly.type
_entity_poly.pdbx_seq_one_letter_code
_entity_poly.pdbx_strand_id
1 'polypeptide(L)'
;MNSLALVVLADNPTGPEFGKASPIGLVIVLLLLVGTALLIRSMNKHIRGLPKTFEPEHPEPDQAADEGTEPTATDNKPADRHE
;
A
#
# COMPACT_ATOMS: atom_id res chain seq x y z
N MET A 1 -46.70 -20.60 -14.86
CA MET A 1 -45.56 -20.85 -13.96
C MET A 1 -44.53 -19.71 -13.98
N ASN A 2 -44.92 -18.49 -14.37
CA ASN A 2 -44.00 -17.35 -14.53
C ASN A 2 -44.33 -16.20 -13.56
N SER A 3 -45.36 -16.38 -12.71
CA SER A 3 -45.81 -15.34 -11.78
C SER A 3 -44.81 -15.07 -10.65
N LEU A 4 -44.02 -16.07 -10.25
CA LEU A 4 -42.94 -15.89 -9.27
C LEU A 4 -41.79 -15.03 -9.82
N ALA A 5 -41.42 -15.22 -11.09
CA ALA A 5 -40.40 -14.40 -11.74
C ALA A 5 -40.84 -12.93 -11.85
N LEU A 6 -42.12 -12.68 -12.13
CA LEU A 6 -42.65 -11.33 -12.24
C LEU A 6 -42.72 -10.61 -10.89
N VAL A 7 -42.94 -11.34 -9.79
CA VAL A 7 -42.90 -10.80 -8.42
C VAL A 7 -41.47 -10.46 -7.99
N VAL A 8 -40.47 -11.29 -8.32
CA VAL A 8 -39.06 -11.02 -8.01
C VAL A 8 -38.51 -9.83 -8.83
N LEU A 9 -38.98 -9.63 -10.07
CA LEU A 9 -38.66 -8.44 -10.87
C LEU A 9 -39.44 -7.18 -10.44
N ALA A 10 -40.63 -7.34 -9.85
CA ALA A 10 -41.46 -6.23 -9.36
C ALA A 10 -41.12 -5.80 -7.93
N ASP A 11 -40.33 -6.60 -7.20
CA ASP A 11 -39.74 -6.23 -5.93
C ASP A 11 -38.70 -5.14 -6.20
N ASN A 12 -39.10 -3.88 -5.99
CA ASN A 12 -38.25 -2.75 -6.23
C ASN A 12 -37.08 -2.86 -5.25
N PRO A 13 -35.82 -3.08 -5.69
CA PRO A 13 -34.68 -3.29 -4.78
C PRO A 13 -34.46 -2.06 -3.88
N THR A 14 -35.04 -0.93 -4.27
CA THR A 14 -35.18 0.29 -3.48
C THR A 14 -36.49 0.31 -2.69
N GLY A 15 -36.57 -0.46 -1.60
CA GLY A 15 -37.65 -0.31 -0.61
C GLY A 15 -37.57 1.04 0.12
N PRO A 16 -38.55 1.38 1.00
CA PRO A 16 -38.62 2.68 1.68
C PRO A 16 -37.35 3.10 2.44
N GLU A 17 -36.51 2.14 2.84
CA GLU A 17 -35.26 2.33 3.56
C GLU A 17 -34.04 2.59 2.65
N PHE A 18 -34.19 2.40 1.34
CA PHE A 18 -33.11 2.59 0.37
C PHE A 18 -32.77 4.08 0.27
N GLY A 19 -31.53 4.41 0.62
CA GLY A 19 -31.08 5.79 0.71
C GLY A 19 -31.18 6.42 2.10
N LYS A 20 -31.74 5.75 3.12
CA LYS A 20 -31.62 6.19 4.52
C LYS A 20 -30.27 5.79 5.16
N ALA A 21 -29.68 4.69 4.71
CA ALA A 21 -28.35 4.25 5.13
C ALA A 21 -27.20 4.95 4.36
N SER A 22 -27.48 5.47 3.17
CA SER A 22 -26.51 6.13 2.28
C SER A 22 -25.89 7.44 2.82
N PRO A 23 -26.63 8.34 3.51
CA PRO A 23 -26.12 9.67 3.86
C PRO A 23 -24.98 9.61 4.89
N ILE A 24 -25.10 8.72 5.89
CA ILE A 24 -24.05 8.55 6.91
C ILE A 24 -22.85 7.81 6.31
N GLY A 25 -23.08 6.78 5.49
CA GLY A 25 -22.02 6.06 4.80
C GLY A 25 -21.14 6.99 3.96
N LEU A 26 -21.74 7.94 3.24
CA LEU A 26 -21.00 8.93 2.46
C LEU A 26 -20.12 9.82 3.32
N VAL A 27 -20.60 10.27 4.48
CA VAL A 27 -19.80 11.09 5.42
C VAL A 27 -18.61 10.30 5.95
N ILE A 28 -18.81 9.04 6.32
CA ILE A 28 -17.71 8.16 6.79
C ILE A 28 -16.69 7.94 5.68
N VAL A 29 -17.14 7.69 4.45
CA VAL A 29 -16.25 7.52 3.29
C VAL A 29 -15.44 8.79 3.02
N LEU A 30 -16.05 9.98 3.11
CA LEU A 30 -15.32 11.24 2.97
C LEU A 30 -14.29 11.44 4.08
N LEU A 31 -14.65 11.14 5.34
CA LEU A 31 -13.71 11.22 6.46
C LEU A 31 -12.55 10.25 6.28
N LEU A 32 -12.83 9.03 5.82
CA LEU A 32 -11.81 8.03 5.50
C LEU A 32 -10.91 8.53 4.37
N LEU A 33 -11.46 9.05 3.28
CA LEU A 33 -10.68 9.63 2.18
C LEU A 33 -9.75 10.75 2.65
N VAL A 34 -10.24 11.65 3.50
CA VAL A 34 -9.42 12.71 4.10
C VAL A 34 -8.33 12.10 4.99
N GLY A 35 -8.67 11.13 5.83
CA GLY A 35 -7.71 10.42 6.70
C GLY A 35 -6.61 9.73 5.90
N THR A 36 -6.96 8.98 4.85
CA THR A 36 -6.02 8.34 3.94
C THR A 36 -5.16 9.35 3.22
N ALA A 37 -5.72 10.45 2.70
CA ALA A 37 -4.96 11.49 2.03
C ALA A 37 -3.96 12.18 2.97
N LEU A 38 -4.37 12.47 4.21
CA LEU A 38 -3.49 13.04 5.24
C LEU A 38 -2.36 12.07 5.62
N LEU A 39 -2.66 10.77 5.71
CA LEU A 39 -1.67 9.74 6.01
C LEU A 39 -0.62 9.65 4.88
N ILE A 40 -1.08 9.59 3.62
CA ILE A 40 -0.20 9.60 2.44
C ILE A 40 0.69 10.85 2.47
N ARG A 41 0.12 12.03 2.72
CA ARG A 41 0.90 13.28 2.82
C ARG A 41 1.91 13.24 3.97
N SER A 42 1.52 12.72 5.12
CA SER A 42 2.37 12.61 6.31
C SER A 42 3.56 11.70 6.07
N MET A 43 3.33 10.50 5.54
CA MET A 43 4.38 9.55 5.20
C MET A 43 5.27 10.07 4.07
N ASN A 44 4.68 10.65 3.03
CA ASN A 44 5.44 11.25 1.92
C ASN A 44 6.36 12.39 2.40
N LYS A 45 5.99 13.13 3.45
CA LYS A 45 6.88 14.14 4.04
C LYS A 45 8.11 13.51 4.68
N HIS A 46 7.97 12.37 5.35
CA HIS A 46 9.08 11.69 6.01
C HIS A 46 10.05 11.07 4.99
N ILE A 47 9.53 10.44 3.93
CA ILE A 47 10.35 9.82 2.87
C ILE A 47 11.19 10.87 2.14
N ARG A 48 10.69 12.10 1.97
CA ARG A 48 11.44 13.21 1.35
C ARG A 48 12.65 13.68 2.17
N GLY A 49 12.75 13.29 3.44
CA GLY A 49 13.89 13.61 4.30
C GLY A 49 15.04 12.61 4.19
N LEU A 50 14.91 11.56 3.38
CA LEU A 50 15.95 10.55 3.26
C LEU A 50 17.11 11.05 2.39
N PRO A 51 18.37 10.81 2.81
CA PRO A 51 19.53 11.17 2.03
C PRO A 51 19.62 10.33 0.74
N LYS A 52 20.29 10.89 -0.28
CA LYS A 52 20.51 10.24 -1.58
C LYS A 52 21.38 8.99 -1.53
N THR A 53 22.21 8.89 -0.49
CA THR A 53 23.07 7.74 -0.21
C THR A 53 23.02 7.49 1.29
N PHE A 54 22.98 6.22 1.67
CA PHE A 54 23.10 5.78 3.06
C PHE A 54 24.53 5.31 3.33
N GLU A 55 25.52 5.88 2.64
CA GLU A 55 26.93 5.65 2.94
C GLU A 55 27.34 6.47 4.18
N PRO A 56 27.93 5.83 5.19
CA PRO A 56 28.57 6.53 6.29
C PRO A 56 29.76 7.34 5.74
N GLU A 57 29.75 8.66 5.93
CA GLU A 57 30.91 9.51 5.60
C GLU A 57 32.15 9.10 6.43
N HIS A 58 31.90 8.52 7.61
CA HIS A 58 32.90 7.92 8.48
C HIS A 58 32.34 6.62 9.08
N PRO A 59 32.82 5.44 8.66
CA PRO A 59 32.46 4.19 9.30
C PRO A 59 33.07 4.17 10.70
N GLU A 60 32.24 4.39 11.71
CA GLU A 60 32.60 4.08 13.10
C GLU A 60 32.81 2.56 13.20
N PRO A 61 33.75 2.07 14.03
CA PRO A 61 34.05 0.64 14.16
C PRO A 61 32.82 -0.23 14.44
N ASP A 62 31.80 0.35 15.09
CA ASP A 62 30.54 -0.32 15.44
C ASP A 62 29.61 -0.57 14.24
N GLN A 63 29.82 0.09 13.08
CA GLN A 63 29.01 -0.11 11.87
C GLN A 63 29.46 -1.31 11.03
N ALA A 64 30.73 -1.73 11.16
CA ALA A 64 31.27 -2.90 10.45
C ALA A 64 30.76 -4.24 11.02
N ALA A 65 30.09 -4.24 12.16
CA ALA A 65 29.57 -5.45 12.81
C ALA A 65 28.07 -5.71 12.54
N ASP A 66 27.34 -4.74 11.97
CA ASP A 66 25.90 -4.81 11.66
C ASP A 66 25.62 -4.80 10.14
N GLU A 67 26.63 -5.12 9.32
CA GLU A 67 26.50 -5.36 7.87
C GLU A 67 25.81 -6.71 7.57
N GLY A 68 24.86 -7.12 8.41
CA GLY A 68 24.20 -8.44 8.40
C GLY A 68 23.06 -8.58 7.40
N THR A 69 23.12 -7.93 6.23
CA THR A 69 22.22 -8.25 5.10
C THR A 69 23.03 -8.32 3.81
N GLU A 70 23.76 -9.43 3.66
CA GLU A 70 24.45 -9.87 2.45
C GLU A 70 23.43 -10.20 1.33
N PRO A 71 23.41 -9.51 0.17
CA PRO A 71 22.83 -10.03 -1.05
C PRO A 71 23.96 -10.57 -1.94
N THR A 72 24.63 -11.65 -1.54
CA THR A 72 25.59 -12.33 -2.42
C THR A 72 24.85 -13.29 -3.33
N ALA A 73 24.43 -12.81 -4.51
CA ALA A 73 23.96 -13.67 -5.59
C ALA A 73 24.40 -13.16 -6.98
N THR A 74 25.68 -12.85 -7.15
CA THR A 74 26.34 -12.88 -8.48
C THR A 74 27.84 -13.12 -8.31
N ASP A 75 28.22 -14.35 -7.95
CA ASP A 75 29.54 -14.88 -8.30
C ASP A 75 29.51 -15.26 -9.79
N ASN A 76 29.60 -14.25 -10.66
CA ASN A 76 29.97 -14.47 -12.05
C ASN A 76 31.50 -14.62 -12.08
N LYS A 77 32.00 -15.80 -11.71
CA LYS A 77 33.38 -16.16 -11.95
C LYS A 77 33.57 -16.38 -13.46
N PRO A 78 34.33 -15.54 -14.18
CA PRO A 78 34.74 -15.86 -15.53
C PRO A 78 35.70 -17.04 -15.41
N ALA A 79 35.38 -18.16 -16.06
CA ALA A 79 36.33 -19.25 -16.27
C ALA A 79 37.38 -18.82 -17.31
N ASP A 80 38.19 -17.84 -16.94
CA ASP A 80 39.50 -17.59 -17.53
C ASP A 80 40.49 -18.38 -16.70
N ARG A 81 40.93 -19.52 -17.25
CA ARG A 81 42.25 -20.04 -16.98
C ARG A 81 42.90 -20.26 -18.35
N HIS A 82 43.67 -19.27 -18.78
CA HIS A 82 44.85 -19.52 -19.59
C HIS A 82 45.71 -20.58 -18.90
N GLU A 83 45.92 -21.74 -19.52
CA GLU A 83 47.18 -22.50 -19.69
C GLU A 83 46.93 -23.71 -20.60
#